data_AF-A0A6I4ZE64-F1
#
_entry.id   AF-A0A6I4ZE64-F1
#
_cell.length_a   1.000
_cell.length_b   1.000
_cell.length_c   1.000
_cell.angle_alpha   90.00
_cell.angle_beta   90.00
_cell.angle_gamma   90.00
#
_symmetry.space_group_name_H-M   'P 1'
#
loop_
_entity.id
_entity.type
_entity.pdbx_description
1 polymer ?
#
loop_
_entity_poly.entity_id
_entity_poly.type
_entity_poly.pdbx_seq_one_letter_code
_entity_poly.pdbx_strand_id
1 'polypeptide(L)'
;MVPTHTIGFVWPGPPVPGDAEEVARFIPGGVDWHIVGTPRDFATDDRPAITRDRLFAMAENPNIEAAAATLPGLGVQAIGYGCTSASYVRGVGGDTDISARITEATGLPSTTTSTTAVEALKLLGVTRVAVLSPHVDELNERLRGFLEGHGLDVVHMRGLNKLRGIENIPQEEIYELVVQLIDRPEADGIFISCTGMRTSNILSRLEEATGKPVVSALQATIWGTLRLTDAPSELPGLGSLFQVPVAAPA
;
A
#
# COMPACT_ATOMS: atom_id res chain seq x y z
N MET A 1 -2.18 -5.39 -28.19
CA MET A 1 -2.80 -4.05 -28.08
C MET A 1 -1.75 -3.13 -27.48
N VAL A 2 -1.61 -1.91 -28.01
CA VAL A 2 -0.81 -0.87 -27.33
C VAL A 2 -1.56 -0.51 -26.05
N PRO A 3 -0.91 -0.53 -24.87
CA PRO A 3 -1.56 -0.12 -23.62
C PRO A 3 -2.09 1.31 -23.78
N THR A 4 -3.34 1.55 -23.37
CA THR A 4 -3.94 2.89 -23.41
C THR A 4 -3.72 3.66 -22.12
N HIS A 5 -3.26 2.97 -21.06
CA HIS A 5 -2.99 3.55 -19.76
C HIS A 5 -1.68 3.04 -19.20
N THR A 6 -0.93 3.93 -18.53
CA THR A 6 0.33 3.59 -17.89
C THR A 6 0.40 4.22 -16.50
N ILE A 7 0.66 3.42 -15.48
CA ILE A 7 0.83 3.90 -14.10
C ILE A 7 2.25 3.68 -13.58
N GLY A 8 2.68 4.52 -12.66
CA GLY A 8 4.03 4.49 -12.11
C GLY A 8 4.02 4.31 -10.60
N PHE A 9 5.10 3.76 -10.08
CA PHE A 9 5.27 3.52 -8.66
C PHE A 9 6.66 3.92 -8.18
N VAL A 10 6.73 4.55 -7.00
CA VAL A 10 7.99 4.89 -6.33
C VAL A 10 8.12 4.10 -5.05
N TRP A 11 9.14 3.24 -4.97
CA TRP A 11 9.52 2.51 -3.77
C TRP A 11 10.63 3.26 -3.01
N PRO A 12 10.59 3.30 -1.67
CA PRO A 12 11.69 3.84 -0.89
C PRO A 12 12.79 2.77 -0.74
N GLY A 13 13.66 2.75 -1.74
CA GLY A 13 14.71 1.78 -1.97
C GLY A 13 14.46 0.97 -3.24
N PRO A 14 15.45 0.20 -3.71
CA PRO A 14 15.26 -0.66 -4.87
C PRO A 14 14.20 -1.74 -4.61
N PRO A 15 13.36 -2.05 -5.62
CA PRO A 15 12.48 -3.22 -5.58
C PRO A 15 13.27 -4.50 -5.32
N VAL A 16 12.69 -5.42 -4.55
CA VAL A 16 13.28 -6.75 -4.31
C VAL A 16 12.68 -7.81 -5.23
N PRO A 17 13.35 -8.97 -5.38
CA PRO A 17 12.80 -10.10 -6.13
C PRO A 17 11.37 -10.44 -5.69
N GLY A 18 10.47 -10.49 -6.66
CA GLY A 18 9.04 -10.78 -6.47
C GLY A 18 8.15 -9.56 -6.18
N ASP A 19 8.68 -8.35 -5.95
CA ASP A 19 7.85 -7.13 -5.88
C ASP A 19 7.11 -6.91 -7.20
N ALA A 20 7.84 -6.97 -8.32
CA ALA A 20 7.30 -6.86 -9.66
C ALA A 20 6.26 -7.96 -9.99
N GLU A 21 6.52 -9.18 -9.53
CA GLU A 21 5.61 -10.32 -9.74
C GLU A 21 4.31 -10.12 -8.96
N GLU A 22 4.39 -9.66 -7.71
CA GLU A 22 3.21 -9.38 -6.89
C GLU A 22 2.42 -8.19 -7.45
N VAL A 23 3.10 -7.10 -7.85
CA VAL A 23 2.45 -5.95 -8.49
C VAL A 23 1.69 -6.39 -9.74
N ALA A 24 2.31 -7.18 -10.61
CA ALA A 24 1.69 -7.67 -11.84
C ALA A 24 0.37 -8.43 -11.60
N ARG A 25 0.18 -9.06 -10.44
CA ARG A 25 -1.08 -9.75 -10.08
C ARG A 25 -2.25 -8.78 -9.92
N PHE A 26 -1.98 -7.52 -9.61
CA PHE A 26 -2.97 -6.47 -9.36
C PHE A 26 -3.07 -5.47 -10.53
N ILE A 27 -2.43 -5.74 -11.67
CA ILE A 27 -2.52 -4.88 -12.85
C ILE A 27 -3.59 -5.41 -13.82
N PRO A 28 -4.62 -4.61 -14.15
CA PRO A 28 -5.63 -4.96 -15.14
C PRO A 28 -5.04 -5.17 -16.53
N GLY A 29 -5.65 -6.07 -17.30
CA GLY A 29 -5.25 -6.31 -18.70
C GLY A 29 -5.32 -5.02 -19.53
N GLY A 30 -4.23 -4.70 -20.23
CA GLY A 30 -4.15 -3.50 -21.08
C GLY A 30 -3.64 -2.24 -20.38
N VAL A 31 -3.28 -2.33 -19.09
CA VAL A 31 -2.56 -1.28 -18.35
C VAL A 31 -1.08 -1.62 -18.32
N ASP A 32 -0.23 -0.68 -18.73
CA ASP A 32 1.22 -0.78 -18.56
C ASP A 32 1.65 -0.18 -17.22
N TRP A 33 2.83 -0.55 -16.74
CA TRP A 33 3.28 -0.07 -15.44
C TRP A 33 4.81 -0.04 -15.29
N HIS A 34 5.26 0.87 -14.43
CA HIS A 34 6.67 1.03 -14.08
C HIS A 34 6.87 1.14 -12.57
N ILE A 35 7.93 0.51 -12.06
CA ILE A 35 8.39 0.71 -10.69
C ILE A 35 9.80 1.31 -10.74
N VAL A 36 10.00 2.40 -10.01
CA VAL A 36 11.30 2.98 -9.73
C VAL A 36 11.55 2.95 -8.22
N GLY A 37 12.80 2.80 -7.82
CA GLY A 37 13.21 2.83 -6.43
C GLY A 37 14.13 4.00 -6.16
N THR A 38 14.04 4.59 -4.97
CA THR A 38 15.12 5.49 -4.51
C THR A 38 16.43 4.70 -4.41
N PRO A 39 17.61 5.35 -4.57
CA PRO A 39 18.89 4.69 -4.39
C PRO A 39 19.02 3.99 -3.04
N ARG A 40 19.90 2.99 -2.93
CA ARG A 40 20.24 2.40 -1.63
C ARG A 40 21.01 3.42 -0.82
N ASP A 41 20.56 3.69 0.40
CA ASP A 41 21.31 4.53 1.34
C ASP A 41 22.50 3.79 2.01
N PHE A 42 22.84 2.55 1.61
CA PHE A 42 23.78 1.67 2.34
C PHE A 42 24.72 0.87 1.44
N ALA A 43 25.92 0.60 1.97
CA ALA A 43 27.02 -0.11 1.29
C ALA A 43 26.93 -1.65 1.31
N THR A 44 25.94 -2.23 2.00
CA THR A 44 25.78 -3.69 2.15
C THR A 44 24.51 -4.20 1.49
N ASP A 45 24.50 -5.47 1.08
CA ASP A 45 23.31 -6.11 0.48
C ASP A 45 22.14 -6.32 1.47
N ASP A 46 22.40 -6.28 2.77
CA ASP A 46 21.35 -6.45 3.78
C ASP A 46 20.47 -5.20 3.92
N ARG A 47 19.16 -5.35 3.63
CA ARG A 47 18.17 -4.30 3.92
C ARG A 47 18.18 -3.97 5.41
N PRO A 48 18.41 -2.71 5.83
CA PRO A 48 18.52 -2.36 7.24
C PRO A 48 17.22 -2.66 8.01
N ALA A 49 17.31 -2.61 9.34
CA ALA A 49 16.14 -2.72 10.19
C ALA A 49 15.14 -1.59 9.89
N ILE A 50 13.84 -1.90 9.96
CA ILE A 50 12.76 -0.93 9.87
C ILE A 50 12.53 -0.35 11.27
N THR A 51 13.09 0.84 11.50
CA THR A 51 12.95 1.59 12.75
C THR A 51 12.17 2.88 12.50
N ARG A 52 11.63 3.49 13.56
CA ARG A 52 10.94 4.78 13.47
C ARG A 52 11.81 5.84 12.78
N ASP A 53 13.00 6.09 13.29
CA ASP A 53 13.86 7.18 12.79
C ASP A 53 14.22 6.98 11.31
N ARG A 54 14.40 5.73 10.89
CA ARG A 54 14.62 5.41 9.48
C ARG A 54 13.38 5.69 8.63
N LEU A 55 12.19 5.35 9.10
CA LEU A 55 10.96 5.63 8.37
C LEU A 55 10.72 7.14 8.22
N PHE A 56 11.05 7.95 9.23
CA PHE A 56 11.06 9.41 9.09
C PHE A 56 12.04 9.86 8.01
N ALA A 57 13.28 9.38 8.06
CA ALA A 57 14.29 9.69 7.04
C ALA A 57 13.86 9.25 5.63
N MET A 58 13.19 8.09 5.50
CA MET A 58 12.63 7.62 4.24
C MET A 58 11.52 8.54 3.74
N ALA A 59 10.60 8.96 4.61
CA ALA A 59 9.50 9.86 4.26
C ALA A 59 10.00 11.25 3.81
N GLU A 60 11.11 11.71 4.36
CA GLU A 60 11.73 13.01 4.05
C GLU A 60 12.81 12.92 2.94
N ASN A 61 13.04 11.73 2.38
CA ASN A 61 14.13 11.53 1.44
C ASN A 61 13.85 12.27 0.12
N PRO A 62 14.69 13.25 -0.29
CA PRO A 62 14.51 13.98 -1.55
C PRO A 62 14.71 13.11 -2.80
N ASN A 63 15.25 11.90 -2.64
CA ASN A 63 15.35 10.95 -3.73
C ASN A 63 13.99 10.38 -4.17
N ILE A 64 12.92 10.56 -3.37
CA ILE A 64 11.56 10.19 -3.79
C ILE A 64 11.17 10.99 -5.03
N GLU A 65 11.34 12.31 -4.99
CA GLU A 65 11.04 13.23 -6.08
C GLU A 65 11.96 12.98 -7.27
N ALA A 66 13.26 12.78 -7.03
CA ALA A 66 14.23 12.49 -8.09
C ALA A 66 13.90 11.17 -8.82
N ALA A 67 13.50 10.12 -8.09
CA ALA A 67 13.07 8.87 -8.70
C ALA A 67 11.75 9.08 -9.48
N ALA A 68 10.77 9.75 -8.88
CA ALA A 68 9.49 10.05 -9.51
C ALA A 68 9.63 10.83 -10.83
N ALA A 69 10.56 11.79 -10.88
CA ALA A 69 10.84 12.61 -12.06
C ALA A 69 11.30 11.83 -13.30
N THR A 70 11.66 10.55 -13.15
CA THR A 70 12.00 9.66 -14.28
C THR A 70 10.78 9.05 -14.96
N LEU A 71 9.63 9.00 -14.28
CA LEU A 71 8.41 8.32 -14.74
C LEU A 71 7.66 9.05 -15.88
N PRO A 72 7.58 10.40 -15.94
CA PRO A 72 6.88 11.09 -17.03
C PRO A 72 7.42 10.74 -18.42
N GLY A 73 8.73 10.53 -18.56
CA GLY A 73 9.37 10.12 -19.82
C GLY A 73 8.96 8.73 -20.32
N LEU A 74 8.28 7.93 -19.48
CA LEU A 74 7.78 6.60 -19.80
C LEU A 74 6.28 6.60 -20.15
N GLY A 75 5.65 7.77 -20.23
CA GLY A 75 4.22 7.89 -20.53
C GLY A 75 3.29 7.58 -19.35
N VAL A 76 3.83 7.55 -18.12
CA VAL A 76 3.06 7.39 -16.89
C VAL A 76 2.07 8.54 -16.72
N GLN A 77 0.84 8.21 -16.33
CA GLN A 77 -0.26 9.16 -16.13
C GLN A 77 -0.52 9.47 -14.65
N ALA A 78 -0.18 8.55 -13.74
CA ALA A 78 -0.33 8.73 -12.30
C ALA A 78 0.72 7.94 -11.52
N ILE A 79 1.06 8.41 -10.31
CA ILE A 79 2.15 7.84 -9.50
C ILE A 79 1.66 7.44 -8.10
N GLY A 80 1.92 6.19 -7.71
CA GLY A 80 1.72 5.72 -6.34
C GLY A 80 3.03 5.60 -5.56
N TYR A 81 3.13 6.21 -4.39
CA TYR A 81 4.22 5.94 -3.45
C TYR A 81 3.94 4.66 -2.65
N GLY A 82 4.74 3.62 -2.88
CA GLY A 82 4.45 2.25 -2.45
C GLY A 82 5.07 1.82 -1.13
N CYS A 83 4.88 2.60 -0.08
CA CYS A 83 5.32 2.21 1.26
C CYS A 83 4.38 2.72 2.33
N THR A 84 3.63 1.80 2.96
CA THR A 84 2.67 2.11 4.03
C THR A 84 3.33 2.83 5.20
N SER A 85 4.43 2.29 5.72
CA SER A 85 5.02 2.78 6.96
C SER A 85 5.69 4.14 6.80
N ALA A 86 6.39 4.38 5.69
CA ALA A 86 6.91 5.71 5.41
C ALA A 86 5.79 6.73 5.15
N SER A 87 4.64 6.32 4.58
CA SER A 87 3.52 7.25 4.37
C SER A 87 2.72 7.58 5.62
N TYR A 88 2.59 6.70 6.63
CA TYR A 88 1.89 7.06 7.88
C TYR A 88 2.79 7.57 9.02
N VAL A 89 4.12 7.35 8.97
CA VAL A 89 4.97 7.53 10.17
C VAL A 89 4.94 8.96 10.74
N ARG A 90 4.75 9.96 9.87
CA ARG A 90 4.62 11.38 10.21
C ARG A 90 3.21 11.80 10.68
N GLY A 91 2.28 10.84 10.76
CA GLY A 91 0.89 11.08 11.13
C GLY A 91 0.05 11.63 9.98
N VAL A 92 -1.18 12.05 10.30
CA VAL A 92 -2.12 12.65 9.34
C VAL A 92 -1.46 13.85 8.65
N GLY A 93 -1.52 13.89 7.32
CA GLY A 93 -0.91 14.95 6.52
C GLY A 93 0.50 14.62 6.05
N GLY A 94 1.22 13.72 6.72
CA GLY A 94 2.53 13.26 6.26
C GLY A 94 2.46 12.41 5.00
N ASP A 95 1.37 11.67 4.83
CA ASP A 95 1.05 10.90 3.63
C ASP A 95 0.79 11.84 2.45
N THR A 96 -0.05 12.85 2.63
CA THR A 96 -0.41 13.80 1.57
C THR A 96 0.74 14.75 1.20
N ASP A 97 1.64 15.07 2.14
CA ASP A 97 2.89 15.81 1.88
C ASP A 97 3.80 15.06 0.87
N ILE A 98 3.95 13.74 1.02
CA ILE A 98 4.75 12.93 0.08
C ILE A 98 4.13 12.99 -1.33
N SER A 99 2.82 12.80 -1.46
CA SER A 99 2.17 12.91 -2.77
C SER A 99 2.25 14.34 -3.33
N ALA A 100 2.10 15.38 -2.50
CA ALA A 100 2.22 16.76 -2.97
C ALA A 100 3.60 17.03 -3.58
N ARG A 101 4.67 16.57 -2.91
CA ARG A 101 6.05 16.68 -3.40
C ARG A 101 6.27 15.91 -4.70
N ILE A 102 5.73 14.70 -4.82
CA ILE A 102 5.79 13.91 -6.06
C ILE A 102 5.07 14.63 -7.19
N THR A 103 3.87 15.15 -6.94
CA THR A 103 3.09 15.89 -7.93
C THR A 103 3.79 17.18 -8.35
N GLU A 104 4.38 17.93 -7.42
CA GLU A 104 5.17 19.13 -7.74
C GLU A 104 6.37 18.79 -8.63
N ALA A 105 7.09 17.71 -8.35
CA ALA A 105 8.28 17.31 -9.10
C ALA A 105 7.98 16.75 -10.50
N THR A 106 6.78 16.20 -10.72
CA THR A 106 6.44 15.45 -11.94
C THR A 106 5.37 16.09 -12.80
N GLY A 107 4.54 16.98 -12.23
CA GLY A 107 3.32 17.47 -12.85
C GLY A 107 2.21 16.42 -12.99
N LEU A 108 2.38 15.23 -12.39
CA LEU A 108 1.42 14.13 -12.48
C LEU A 108 0.60 13.97 -11.18
N PRO A 109 -0.68 13.57 -11.27
CA PRO A 109 -1.45 13.12 -10.13
C PRO A 109 -0.70 12.04 -9.35
N SER A 110 -0.68 12.14 -8.03
CA SER A 110 -0.03 11.13 -7.20
C SER A 110 -0.77 10.87 -5.89
N THR A 111 -0.48 9.72 -5.30
CA THR A 111 -1.04 9.27 -4.02
C THR A 111 -0.03 8.41 -3.27
N THR A 112 -0.36 8.00 -2.05
CA THR A 112 0.46 7.12 -1.22
C THR A 112 -0.32 5.91 -0.73
N THR A 113 0.39 4.84 -0.39
CA THR A 113 -0.23 3.65 0.19
C THR A 113 -1.14 3.95 1.39
N SER A 114 -0.74 4.86 2.29
CA SER A 114 -1.54 5.18 3.48
C SER A 114 -2.81 5.94 3.12
N THR A 115 -2.72 6.90 2.20
CA THR A 115 -3.87 7.66 1.69
C THR A 115 -4.88 6.71 1.05
N THR A 116 -4.42 5.85 0.13
CA THR A 116 -5.30 4.94 -0.59
C THR A 116 -5.86 3.82 0.29
N ALA A 117 -5.14 3.38 1.32
CA ALA A 117 -5.67 2.42 2.29
C ALA A 117 -6.87 2.99 3.06
N VAL A 118 -6.80 4.26 3.49
CA VAL A 118 -7.92 4.94 4.14
C VAL A 118 -9.11 5.08 3.19
N GLU A 119 -8.86 5.52 1.95
CA GLU A 119 -9.89 5.66 0.92
C GLU A 119 -10.56 4.32 0.60
N ALA A 120 -9.78 3.24 0.47
CA ALA A 120 -10.27 1.90 0.19
C ALA A 120 -11.15 1.37 1.33
N LEU A 121 -10.71 1.49 2.58
CA LEU A 121 -11.49 1.09 3.74
C LEU A 121 -12.83 1.85 3.81
N LYS A 122 -12.80 3.17 3.60
CA LYS A 122 -14.01 4.00 3.59
C LYS A 122 -14.94 3.67 2.44
N LEU A 123 -14.40 3.42 1.24
CA LEU A 123 -15.19 3.02 0.08
C LEU A 123 -15.99 1.74 0.38
N LEU A 124 -15.37 0.79 1.08
CA LEU A 124 -15.98 -0.47 1.48
C LEU A 124 -16.88 -0.35 2.73
N GLY A 125 -17.14 0.87 3.20
CA GLY A 125 -18.02 1.13 4.35
C GLY A 125 -17.42 0.72 5.70
N VAL A 126 -16.11 0.48 5.77
CA VAL A 126 -15.43 0.10 7.02
C VAL A 126 -15.34 1.33 7.92
N THR A 127 -15.86 1.22 9.15
CA THR A 127 -15.70 2.24 10.19
C THR A 127 -14.86 1.72 11.35
N ARG A 128 -14.98 0.44 11.68
CA ARG A 128 -14.20 -0.29 12.67
C ARG A 128 -13.27 -1.28 11.98
N VAL A 129 -11.96 -1.14 12.14
CA VAL A 129 -10.96 -1.93 11.41
C VAL A 129 -10.12 -2.79 12.34
N ALA A 130 -9.93 -4.06 11.97
CA ALA A 130 -8.91 -4.93 12.55
C ALA A 130 -7.65 -4.92 11.69
N VAL A 131 -6.46 -4.84 12.28
CA VAL A 131 -5.22 -4.59 11.55
C VAL A 131 -4.16 -5.67 11.81
N LEU A 132 -3.66 -6.27 10.74
CA LEU A 132 -2.39 -7.03 10.75
C LEU A 132 -1.26 -6.09 10.32
N SER A 133 -0.20 -6.01 11.11
CA SER A 133 1.01 -5.25 10.77
C SER A 133 2.25 -6.14 10.96
N PRO A 134 3.30 -6.02 10.14
CA PRO A 134 4.53 -6.74 10.38
C PRO A 134 5.38 -6.07 11.48
N HIS A 135 5.05 -4.83 11.86
CA HIS A 135 5.94 -3.97 12.62
C HIS A 135 5.83 -4.14 14.14
N VAL A 136 6.77 -3.50 14.84
CA VAL A 136 6.82 -3.39 16.30
C VAL A 136 5.79 -2.39 16.83
N ASP A 137 5.47 -2.50 18.12
CA ASP A 137 4.42 -1.71 18.79
C ASP A 137 4.56 -0.20 18.60
N GLU A 138 5.78 0.34 18.64
CA GLU A 138 6.02 1.77 18.41
C GLU A 138 5.49 2.26 17.03
N LEU A 139 5.65 1.45 15.99
CA LEU A 139 5.17 1.78 14.64
C LEU A 139 3.67 1.49 14.50
N ASN A 140 3.20 0.44 15.17
CA ASN A 140 1.78 0.09 15.20
C ASN A 140 0.94 1.19 15.87
N GLU A 141 1.45 1.83 16.92
CA GLU A 141 0.78 2.95 17.57
C GLU A 141 0.66 4.17 16.64
N ARG A 142 1.68 4.41 15.80
CA ARG A 142 1.61 5.45 14.77
C ARG A 142 0.60 5.13 13.68
N LEU A 143 0.56 3.87 13.22
CA LEU A 143 -0.44 3.40 12.27
C LEU A 143 -1.85 3.55 12.85
N ARG A 144 -2.05 3.17 14.12
CA ARG A 144 -3.30 3.35 14.84
C ARG A 144 -3.73 4.82 14.84
N GLY A 145 -2.86 5.71 15.33
CA GLY A 145 -3.16 7.14 15.38
C GLY A 145 -3.41 7.76 14.00
N PHE A 146 -2.76 7.26 12.96
CA PHE A 146 -3.03 7.66 11.57
C PHE A 146 -4.44 7.24 11.13
N LEU A 147 -4.81 5.97 11.29
CA LEU A 147 -6.13 5.46 10.89
C LEU A 147 -7.26 6.13 11.70
N GLU A 148 -7.10 6.24 13.02
CA GLU A 148 -8.05 6.92 13.92
C GLU A 148 -8.17 8.42 13.60
N GLY A 149 -7.06 9.07 13.25
CA GLY A 149 -7.05 10.46 12.77
C GLY A 149 -7.83 10.67 11.47
N HIS A 150 -8.02 9.61 10.68
CA HIS A 150 -8.89 9.61 9.49
C HIS A 150 -10.31 9.10 9.77
N GLY A 151 -10.68 8.87 11.04
CA GLY A 151 -12.02 8.45 11.45
C GLY A 151 -12.29 6.96 11.33
N LEU A 152 -11.25 6.13 11.28
CA LEU A 152 -11.36 4.66 11.36
C LEU A 152 -11.05 4.19 12.78
N ASP A 153 -12.00 3.56 13.45
CA ASP A 153 -11.82 3.01 14.81
C ASP A 153 -11.03 1.69 14.74
N VAL A 154 -9.81 1.67 15.27
CA VAL A 154 -8.94 0.49 15.24
C VAL A 154 -9.28 -0.44 16.41
N VAL A 155 -10.32 -1.26 16.24
CA VAL A 155 -10.84 -2.15 17.29
C VAL A 155 -9.89 -3.31 17.65
N HIS A 156 -9.03 -3.71 16.73
CA HIS A 156 -8.02 -4.74 16.99
C HIS A 156 -6.76 -4.53 16.16
N MET A 157 -5.59 -4.81 16.74
CA MET A 157 -4.32 -4.76 16.02
C MET A 157 -3.32 -5.76 16.58
N ARG A 158 -2.59 -6.44 15.69
CA ARG A 158 -1.44 -7.27 16.05
C ARG A 158 -0.25 -6.99 15.12
N GLY A 159 0.91 -6.83 15.75
CA GLY A 159 2.21 -6.72 15.11
C GLY A 159 2.95 -8.05 15.08
N LEU A 160 3.70 -8.34 14.01
CA LEU A 160 4.59 -9.50 13.93
C LEU A 160 6.01 -9.22 14.46
N ASN A 161 6.29 -8.00 14.93
CA ASN A 161 7.59 -7.57 15.46
C ASN A 161 8.78 -7.83 14.52
N LYS A 162 8.55 -7.78 13.21
CA LYS A 162 9.57 -7.96 12.17
C LYS A 162 10.28 -6.63 11.91
N LEU A 163 11.60 -6.67 11.99
CA LEU A 163 12.46 -5.56 11.58
C LEU A 163 12.99 -5.72 10.14
N ARG A 164 12.96 -6.95 9.60
CA ARG A 164 13.49 -7.35 8.28
C ARG A 164 12.73 -8.56 7.74
N GLY A 165 12.89 -8.85 6.45
CA GLY A 165 12.40 -10.09 5.83
C GLY A 165 10.88 -10.21 5.79
N ILE A 166 10.17 -9.10 5.69
CA ILE A 166 8.70 -9.06 5.65
C ILE A 166 8.20 -9.73 4.36
N GLU A 167 8.94 -9.55 3.26
CA GLU A 167 8.69 -10.16 1.95
C GLU A 167 8.78 -11.69 1.95
N ASN A 168 9.38 -12.29 2.99
CA ASN A 168 9.55 -13.73 3.12
C ASN A 168 8.43 -14.39 3.92
N ILE A 169 7.46 -13.63 4.43
CA ILE A 169 6.31 -14.18 5.16
C ILE A 169 5.43 -14.93 4.14
N PRO A 170 5.19 -16.24 4.30
CA PRO A 170 4.34 -17.01 3.40
C PRO A 170 2.90 -16.49 3.37
N GLN A 171 2.25 -16.52 2.20
CA GLN A 171 0.86 -16.07 2.07
C GLN A 171 -0.10 -16.88 2.96
N GLU A 172 0.10 -18.20 3.08
CA GLU A 172 -0.74 -19.02 3.97
C GLU A 172 -0.52 -18.69 5.46
N GLU A 173 0.68 -18.27 5.87
CA GLU A 173 0.91 -17.78 7.24
C GLU A 173 0.11 -16.49 7.47
N ILE A 174 0.12 -15.55 6.51
CA ILE A 174 -0.70 -14.33 6.57
C ILE A 174 -2.19 -14.71 6.66
N TYR A 175 -2.65 -15.67 5.85
CA TYR A 175 -4.03 -16.14 5.87
C TYR A 175 -4.43 -16.66 7.26
N GLU A 176 -3.64 -17.57 7.83
CA GLU A 176 -3.89 -18.15 9.16
C GLU A 176 -3.88 -17.09 10.25
N LEU A 177 -2.91 -16.17 10.23
CA LEU A 177 -2.82 -15.07 11.18
C LEU A 177 -4.07 -14.19 11.11
N VAL A 178 -4.54 -13.85 9.91
CA VAL A 178 -5.74 -13.02 9.76
C VAL A 178 -6.96 -13.74 10.34
N VAL A 179 -7.23 -14.97 9.90
CA VAL A 179 -8.43 -15.72 10.30
C VAL A 179 -8.43 -16.03 11.80
N GLN A 180 -7.29 -16.41 12.37
CA GLN A 180 -7.22 -16.85 13.76
C GLN A 180 -7.02 -15.69 14.75
N LEU A 181 -6.22 -14.69 14.37
CA LEU A 181 -5.72 -13.69 15.32
C LEU A 181 -6.19 -12.26 15.03
N ILE A 182 -6.65 -11.94 13.82
CA ILE A 182 -7.03 -10.57 13.47
C ILE A 182 -8.53 -10.41 13.40
N ASP A 183 -9.23 -11.37 12.82
CA ASP A 183 -10.68 -11.30 12.67
C ASP A 183 -11.37 -11.24 14.03
N ARG A 184 -12.20 -10.20 14.24
CA ARG A 184 -12.93 -9.92 15.48
C ARG A 184 -14.36 -9.53 15.20
N PRO A 185 -15.36 -10.02 15.95
CA PRO A 185 -16.77 -9.70 15.72
C PRO A 185 -17.09 -8.20 15.65
N GLU A 186 -16.32 -7.37 16.34
CA GLU A 186 -16.49 -5.93 16.41
C GLU A 186 -15.92 -5.16 15.20
N ALA A 187 -15.14 -5.81 14.33
CA ALA A 187 -14.57 -5.19 13.15
C ALA A 187 -15.53 -5.30 11.94
N ASP A 188 -15.67 -4.20 11.20
CA ASP A 188 -16.42 -4.13 9.94
C ASP A 188 -15.55 -4.57 8.75
N GLY A 189 -14.22 -4.51 8.90
CA GLY A 189 -13.26 -4.88 7.86
C GLY A 189 -11.86 -5.10 8.41
N ILE A 190 -10.97 -5.63 7.56
CA ILE A 190 -9.60 -5.99 7.93
C ILE A 190 -8.61 -5.25 7.04
N PHE A 191 -7.54 -4.74 7.65
CA PHE A 191 -6.42 -4.14 6.94
C PHE A 191 -5.11 -4.92 7.16
N ILE A 192 -4.46 -5.32 6.06
CA ILE A 192 -3.15 -5.99 6.05
C ILE A 192 -2.09 -4.94 5.67
N SER A 193 -1.42 -4.40 6.69
CA SER A 193 -0.63 -3.17 6.62
C SER A 193 0.85 -3.40 6.28
N CYS A 194 1.15 -3.75 5.02
CA CYS A 194 2.49 -3.59 4.42
C CYS A 194 2.48 -3.94 2.93
N THR A 195 3.11 -3.13 2.07
CA THR A 195 3.29 -3.47 0.65
C THR A 195 4.21 -4.69 0.43
N GLY A 196 5.04 -5.04 1.41
CA GLY A 196 5.88 -6.24 1.39
C GLY A 196 5.18 -7.54 1.78
N MET A 197 3.97 -7.48 2.35
CA MET A 197 3.19 -8.69 2.65
C MET A 197 2.38 -9.10 1.42
N ARG A 198 2.78 -10.20 0.79
CA ARG A 198 2.15 -10.71 -0.43
C ARG A 198 0.79 -11.31 -0.10
N THR A 199 -0.24 -10.90 -0.82
CA THR A 199 -1.64 -11.23 -0.50
C THR A 199 -2.49 -11.57 -1.72
N SER A 200 -1.94 -11.47 -2.95
CA SER A 200 -2.72 -11.57 -4.18
C SER A 200 -3.58 -12.84 -4.28
N ASN A 201 -3.11 -13.98 -3.76
CA ASN A 201 -3.81 -15.26 -3.90
C ASN A 201 -4.73 -15.61 -2.72
N ILE A 202 -4.77 -14.76 -1.68
CA ILE A 202 -5.51 -15.05 -0.45
C ILE A 202 -6.63 -14.06 -0.16
N LEU A 203 -6.70 -12.90 -0.84
CA LEU A 203 -7.70 -11.86 -0.55
C LEU A 203 -9.14 -12.37 -0.61
N SER A 204 -9.56 -12.99 -1.72
CA SER A 204 -10.93 -13.50 -1.84
C SER A 204 -11.23 -14.62 -0.85
N ARG A 205 -10.25 -15.49 -0.57
CA ARG A 205 -10.37 -16.55 0.45
C ARG A 205 -10.53 -15.97 1.85
N LEU A 206 -9.83 -14.88 2.16
CA LEU A 206 -9.94 -14.18 3.43
C LEU A 206 -11.31 -13.54 3.59
N GLU A 207 -11.83 -12.88 2.56
CA GLU A 207 -13.18 -12.31 2.60
C GLU A 207 -14.25 -13.39 2.76
N GLU A 208 -14.11 -14.53 2.07
CA GLU A 208 -15.00 -15.68 2.22
C GLU A 208 -14.94 -16.26 3.65
N ALA A 209 -13.74 -16.42 4.22
CA ALA A 209 -13.57 -17.02 5.54
C ALA A 209 -14.03 -16.11 6.68
N THR A 210 -13.86 -14.80 6.55
CA THR A 210 -14.17 -13.82 7.60
C THR A 210 -15.55 -13.18 7.44
N GLY A 211 -16.14 -13.27 6.24
CA GLY A 211 -17.38 -12.58 5.87
C GLY A 211 -17.25 -11.05 5.85
N LYS A 212 -16.02 -10.52 5.77
CA LYS A 212 -15.70 -9.08 5.87
C LYS A 212 -14.82 -8.62 4.72
N PRO A 213 -14.92 -7.36 4.28
CA PRO A 213 -13.97 -6.78 3.33
C PRO A 213 -12.55 -6.82 3.88
N VAL A 214 -11.59 -7.18 3.01
CA VAL A 214 -10.16 -7.21 3.34
C VAL A 214 -9.40 -6.30 2.38
N VAL A 215 -8.70 -5.33 2.95
CA VAL A 215 -7.82 -4.41 2.21
C VAL A 215 -6.37 -4.76 2.52
N SER A 216 -5.58 -5.06 1.50
CA SER A 216 -4.11 -5.11 1.65
C SER A 216 -3.45 -3.84 1.14
N ALA A 217 -2.31 -3.49 1.73
CA ALA A 217 -1.62 -2.24 1.40
C ALA A 217 -1.19 -2.14 -0.07
N LEU A 218 -0.69 -3.23 -0.68
CA LEU A 218 -0.30 -3.21 -2.09
C LEU A 218 -1.52 -3.11 -3.02
N GLN A 219 -2.57 -3.88 -2.73
CA GLN A 219 -3.86 -3.81 -3.43
C GLN A 219 -4.42 -2.39 -3.41
N ALA A 220 -4.46 -1.74 -2.23
CA ALA A 220 -4.93 -0.37 -2.08
C ALA A 220 -4.04 0.64 -2.83
N THR A 221 -2.72 0.47 -2.83
CA THR A 221 -1.78 1.34 -3.56
C THR A 221 -2.08 1.30 -5.06
N ILE A 222 -2.23 0.11 -5.63
CA ILE A 222 -2.46 -0.09 -7.05
C ILE A 222 -3.86 0.40 -7.44
N TRP A 223 -4.87 0.00 -6.67
CA TRP A 223 -6.24 0.50 -6.83
C TRP A 223 -6.27 2.03 -6.84
N GLY A 224 -5.72 2.69 -5.83
CA GLY A 224 -5.76 4.15 -5.71
C GLY A 224 -4.96 4.86 -6.79
N THR A 225 -3.86 4.27 -7.27
CA THR A 225 -3.10 4.82 -8.41
C THR A 225 -3.89 4.72 -9.72
N LEU A 226 -4.60 3.59 -9.95
CA LEU A 226 -5.51 3.44 -11.09
C LEU A 226 -6.63 4.49 -11.05
N ARG A 227 -7.14 4.85 -9.86
CA ARG A 227 -8.19 5.88 -9.70
C ARG A 227 -7.82 7.28 -10.15
N LEU A 228 -6.53 7.57 -10.25
CA LEU A 228 -6.02 8.84 -10.75
C LEU A 228 -5.95 8.87 -12.28
N THR A 229 -6.39 7.81 -12.94
CA THR A 229 -6.43 7.65 -14.39
C THR A 229 -7.82 7.19 -14.84
N ASP A 230 -8.07 7.16 -16.15
CA ASP A 230 -9.27 6.56 -16.75
C ASP A 230 -9.13 5.04 -17.00
N ALA A 231 -8.10 4.41 -16.40
CA ALA A 231 -7.84 2.99 -16.59
C ALA A 231 -8.96 2.13 -15.98
N PRO A 232 -9.26 0.97 -16.60
CA PRO A 232 -10.12 -0.01 -15.96
C PRO A 232 -9.50 -0.43 -14.64
N SER A 233 -10.32 -0.55 -13.60
CA SER A 233 -9.88 -0.93 -12.26
C SER A 233 -10.43 -2.26 -11.80
N GLU A 234 -11.35 -2.87 -12.55
CA GLU A 234 -12.00 -4.10 -12.13
C GLU A 234 -11.07 -5.31 -12.29
N LEU A 235 -10.86 -6.04 -11.20
CA LEU A 235 -10.06 -7.26 -11.15
C LEU A 235 -10.79 -8.32 -10.31
N PRO A 236 -11.68 -9.11 -10.94
CA PRO A 236 -12.37 -10.19 -10.25
C PRO A 236 -11.39 -11.15 -9.58
N GLY A 237 -11.70 -11.56 -8.35
CA GLY A 237 -10.88 -12.50 -7.58
C GLY A 237 -9.79 -11.86 -6.70
N LEU A 238 -9.63 -10.54 -6.70
CA LEU A 238 -8.70 -9.81 -5.84
C LEU A 238 -9.43 -9.04 -4.72
N GLY A 239 -10.46 -9.65 -4.14
CA GLY A 239 -11.27 -9.07 -3.07
C GLY A 239 -12.28 -8.02 -3.52
N SER A 240 -13.11 -7.58 -2.58
CA SER A 240 -14.23 -6.65 -2.78
C SER A 240 -13.80 -5.29 -3.31
N LEU A 241 -12.61 -4.81 -2.95
CA LEU A 241 -12.09 -3.50 -3.40
C LEU A 241 -12.05 -3.38 -4.94
N PHE A 242 -11.68 -4.46 -5.62
CA PHE A 242 -11.57 -4.50 -7.08
C PHE A 242 -12.87 -4.93 -7.78
N GLN A 243 -13.96 -5.08 -7.03
CA GLN A 243 -15.32 -5.29 -7.57
C GLN A 243 -16.15 -4.00 -7.56
N VAL A 244 -15.67 -2.95 -6.91
CA VAL A 244 -16.33 -1.64 -6.91
C VAL A 244 -15.78 -0.83 -8.09
N PRO A 245 -16.64 -0.35 -9.02
CA PRO A 245 -16.21 0.52 -10.10
C PRO A 245 -15.54 1.77 -9.53
N VAL A 246 -14.38 2.10 -10.08
CA VAL A 246 -13.67 3.31 -9.69
C VAL A 246 -14.40 4.53 -10.26
N ALA A 247 -14.96 5.34 -9.37
CA ALA A 247 -15.26 6.73 -9.69
C ALA A 247 -13.96 7.55 -9.53
N ALA A 248 -13.67 8.43 -10.48
CA ALA A 248 -12.62 9.43 -10.31
C ALA A 248 -12.86 10.21 -8.99
N PRO A 249 -11.80 10.59 -8.25
CA PRO A 249 -11.97 11.47 -7.09
C PRO A 249 -12.69 12.76 -7.53
N ALA A 250 -13.62 13.23 -6.69
CA ALA A 250 -14.41 14.43 -6.91
C ALA A 250 -13.59 15.72 -6.75
#